data_AF-A0A7K0FEV0-F1
#
_entry.id   AF-A0A7K0FEV0-F1
#
_cell.length_a   1.000
_cell.length_b   1.000
_cell.length_c   1.000
_cell.angle_alpha   90.00
_cell.angle_beta   90.00
_cell.angle_gamma   90.00
#
_symmetry.space_group_name_H-M   'P 1'
#
loop_
_entity.id
_entity.type
_entity.pdbx_description
1 polymer ?
#
loop_
_entity_poly.entity_id
_entity_poly.type
_entity_poly.pdbx_seq_one_letter_code
_entity_poly.pdbx_strand_id
1 'polypeptide(L)'
;MYSRFKINKSVFDNFTFGPSDKAKGKQLKREYIEEIKNELKVKLIGENIIDGTATQNEWFPQIKADIFLSHSHKDLERANELAGWIKNNFNLDVFIDSNLWGESDKLLRELDDEICYQKNTKTYNYYKRNFTTSHVHMMLSNSLAEMIDKTECLMFLETSSSVSIYNTIKQTESPWIYNELFLSSIIRIDENLIRSKTKYFSATERTKINEDVKFKYKLKIDHLIDLKGRDLIEWKNKYKELIRNEVHPLDVLYNTKIYKI
;
A
#
# COMPACT_ATOMS: atom_id res chain seq x y z
N MET A 1 -4.32 9.83 -9.61
CA MET A 1 -3.73 10.47 -8.40
C MET A 1 -3.59 11.99 -8.55
N TYR A 2 -3.86 12.77 -7.49
CA TYR A 2 -3.80 14.24 -7.44
C TYR A 2 -2.54 14.77 -6.72
N SER A 3 -2.11 14.15 -5.60
CA SER A 3 -0.88 14.57 -4.90
C SER A 3 -0.19 13.45 -4.13
N ARG A 4 1.04 13.73 -3.68
CA ARG A 4 1.97 12.76 -3.10
C ARG A 4 2.74 13.40 -1.95
N PHE A 5 2.70 12.78 -0.77
CA PHE A 5 3.35 13.29 0.42
C PHE A 5 4.32 12.28 1.01
N LYS A 6 5.31 12.79 1.75
CA LYS A 6 6.12 12.01 2.68
C LYS A 6 5.95 12.53 4.11
N ILE A 7 5.82 11.61 5.05
CA ILE A 7 5.68 11.88 6.48
C ILE A 7 6.92 11.33 7.18
N ASN A 8 7.75 12.23 7.66
CA ASN A 8 9.01 11.86 8.32
C ASN A 8 8.78 11.20 9.68
N LYS A 9 9.71 10.34 10.09
CA LYS A 9 9.72 9.67 11.41
C LYS A 9 9.42 10.60 12.59
N SER A 10 10.00 11.81 12.57
CA SER A 10 9.82 12.80 13.64
C SER A 10 8.38 13.22 13.86
N VAL A 11 7.51 13.06 12.85
CA VAL A 11 6.07 13.25 13.01
C VAL A 11 5.50 12.16 13.91
N PHE A 12 5.82 10.89 13.67
CA PHE A 12 5.32 9.77 14.47
C PHE A 12 5.89 9.74 15.89
N ASP A 13 7.13 10.22 16.06
CA ASP A 13 7.74 10.31 17.38
C ASP A 13 7.02 11.35 18.28
N ASN A 14 6.46 12.40 17.68
CA ASN A 14 5.87 13.54 18.41
C ASN A 14 4.35 13.68 18.26
N PHE A 15 3.72 12.95 17.34
CA PHE A 15 2.28 12.98 17.11
C PHE A 15 1.62 11.82 17.84
N THR A 16 0.75 12.14 18.79
CA THR A 16 0.05 11.14 19.60
C THR A 16 -1.29 10.77 18.96
N PHE A 17 -1.43 9.49 18.61
CA PHE A 17 -2.71 8.92 18.20
C PHE A 17 -3.49 8.42 19.42
N GLY A 18 -4.76 8.80 19.52
CA GLY A 18 -5.60 8.44 20.65
C GLY A 18 -6.05 6.97 20.62
N PRO A 19 -6.61 6.44 21.72
CA PRO A 19 -7.21 5.10 21.74
C PRO A 19 -8.29 4.91 20.68
N SER A 20 -9.06 5.95 20.37
CA SER A 20 -10.08 5.93 19.30
C SER A 20 -9.49 5.75 17.91
N ASP A 21 -8.30 6.31 17.65
CA ASP A 21 -7.61 6.20 16.36
C ASP A 21 -7.07 4.78 16.17
N LYS A 22 -6.43 4.23 17.20
CA LYS A 22 -5.99 2.82 17.23
C LYS A 22 -7.17 1.86 16.98
N ALA A 23 -8.29 2.08 17.66
CA ALA A 23 -9.50 1.27 17.48
C ALA A 23 -10.06 1.40 16.06
N LYS A 24 -10.12 2.62 15.51
CA LYS A 24 -10.62 2.87 14.16
C LYS A 24 -9.73 2.25 13.08
N GLY A 25 -8.41 2.32 13.23
CA GLY A 25 -7.47 1.67 12.31
C GLY A 25 -7.64 0.16 12.27
N LYS A 26 -7.80 -0.48 13.45
CA LYS A 26 -8.14 -1.91 13.54
C LYS A 26 -9.50 -2.23 12.92
N GLN A 27 -10.48 -1.36 13.10
CA GLN A 27 -11.81 -1.51 12.49
C GLN A 27 -11.72 -1.42 10.96
N LEU A 28 -11.06 -0.40 10.40
CA LEU A 28 -10.89 -0.22 8.95
C LEU A 28 -10.22 -1.43 8.32
N LYS A 29 -9.16 -1.94 8.95
CA LYS A 29 -8.51 -3.19 8.54
C LYS A 29 -9.48 -4.37 8.52
N ARG A 30 -10.32 -4.52 9.56
CA ARG A 30 -11.32 -5.60 9.61
C ARG A 30 -12.37 -5.42 8.54
N GLU A 31 -12.91 -4.22 8.35
CA GLU A 31 -13.90 -3.92 7.30
C GLU A 31 -13.37 -4.30 5.93
N TYR A 32 -12.13 -3.93 5.64
CA TYR A 32 -11.48 -4.40 4.43
C TYR A 32 -11.35 -5.92 4.42
N ILE A 33 -10.84 -6.59 5.46
CA ILE A 33 -10.78 -8.06 5.51
C ILE A 33 -12.17 -8.74 5.37
N GLU A 34 -13.24 -8.08 5.80
CA GLU A 34 -14.59 -8.62 5.71
C GLU A 34 -15.24 -8.44 4.33
N GLU A 35 -14.90 -7.39 3.59
CA GLU A 35 -15.36 -7.11 2.21
C GLU A 35 -14.87 -8.16 1.17
N ILE A 36 -14.24 -9.20 1.67
CA ILE A 36 -13.10 -9.87 1.05
C ILE A 36 -13.18 -11.39 1.25
N LYS A 37 -14.13 -11.90 2.05
CA LYS A 37 -14.22 -13.30 2.55
C LYS A 37 -14.40 -14.40 1.48
N ASN A 38 -13.37 -14.70 0.68
CA ASN A 38 -13.30 -15.89 -0.20
C ASN A 38 -12.02 -16.69 0.05
N GLU A 39 -12.07 -18.01 -0.15
CA GLU A 39 -10.87 -18.84 -0.25
C GLU A 39 -10.06 -18.43 -1.49
N LEU A 40 -8.91 -17.78 -1.26
CA LEU A 40 -7.95 -17.45 -2.31
C LEU A 40 -7.44 -18.75 -2.95
N LYS A 41 -7.60 -18.86 -4.27
CA LYS A 41 -7.11 -20.00 -5.05
C LYS A 41 -6.58 -19.52 -6.39
N VAL A 42 -5.55 -20.20 -6.89
CA VAL A 42 -5.10 -20.06 -8.27
C VAL A 42 -6.25 -20.45 -9.20
N LYS A 43 -6.49 -19.62 -10.23
CA LYS A 43 -7.55 -19.89 -11.21
C LYS A 43 -6.95 -20.64 -12.38
N LEU A 44 -7.34 -21.90 -12.54
CA LEU A 44 -6.91 -22.74 -13.66
C LEU A 44 -7.99 -22.78 -14.75
N ILE A 45 -7.57 -22.67 -16.00
CA ILE A 45 -8.45 -22.79 -17.19
C ILE A 45 -8.09 -24.00 -18.06
N GLY A 46 -7.15 -24.82 -17.61
CA GLY A 46 -6.71 -26.05 -18.27
C GLY A 46 -5.56 -26.69 -17.52
N GLU A 47 -5.08 -27.83 -18.00
CA GLU A 47 -3.91 -28.50 -17.42
C GLU A 47 -2.67 -27.60 -17.54
N ASN A 48 -2.12 -27.17 -16.41
CA ASN A 48 -1.00 -26.22 -16.32
C ASN A 48 -1.26 -24.85 -16.99
N ILE A 49 -2.52 -24.44 -17.19
CA ILE A 49 -2.87 -23.12 -17.72
C ILE A 49 -3.55 -22.30 -16.63
N ILE A 50 -2.87 -21.25 -16.17
CA ILE A 50 -3.38 -20.31 -15.17
C ILE A 50 -4.07 -19.14 -15.87
N ASP A 51 -5.27 -18.80 -15.44
CA ASP A 51 -5.86 -17.49 -15.72
C ASP A 51 -5.20 -16.44 -14.82
N GLY A 52 -4.19 -15.77 -15.38
CA GLY A 52 -3.42 -14.77 -14.65
C GLY A 52 -4.24 -13.55 -14.23
N THR A 53 -5.26 -13.18 -15.01
CA THR A 53 -6.10 -12.02 -14.70
C THR A 53 -7.05 -12.35 -13.55
N ALA A 54 -7.73 -13.50 -13.63
CA ALA A 54 -8.61 -13.94 -12.56
C ALA A 54 -7.83 -14.25 -11.26
N THR A 55 -6.62 -14.81 -11.38
CA THR A 55 -5.73 -15.02 -10.23
C THR A 55 -5.30 -13.68 -9.61
N GLN A 56 -4.85 -12.70 -10.42
CA GLN A 56 -4.50 -11.37 -9.91
C GLN A 56 -5.69 -10.70 -9.20
N ASN A 57 -6.87 -10.74 -9.79
CA ASN A 57 -8.07 -10.10 -9.21
C ASN A 57 -8.54 -10.77 -7.91
N GLU A 58 -8.35 -12.08 -7.78
CA GLU A 58 -8.67 -12.82 -6.56
C GLU A 58 -7.66 -12.48 -5.44
N TRP A 59 -6.35 -12.51 -5.76
CA TRP A 59 -5.27 -12.39 -4.77
C TRP A 59 -4.85 -10.95 -4.43
N PHE A 60 -4.93 -10.05 -5.41
CA PHE A 60 -4.56 -8.65 -5.29
C PHE A 60 -5.73 -7.76 -5.73
N PRO A 61 -6.86 -7.89 -5.01
CA PRO A 61 -8.09 -7.19 -5.31
C PRO A 61 -7.94 -5.67 -5.23
N GLN A 62 -8.81 -4.99 -5.98
CA GLN A 62 -8.84 -3.54 -6.07
C GLN A 62 -9.92 -2.99 -5.14
N ILE A 63 -9.49 -2.22 -4.14
CA ILE A 63 -10.35 -1.73 -3.07
C ILE A 63 -10.55 -0.23 -3.21
N LYS A 64 -11.74 0.25 -2.84
CA LYS A 64 -11.99 1.67 -2.80
C LYS A 64 -11.24 2.29 -1.61
N ALA A 65 -10.33 3.21 -1.90
CA ALA A 65 -9.67 4.04 -0.91
C ALA A 65 -9.39 5.42 -1.49
N ASP A 66 -9.30 6.42 -0.61
CA ASP A 66 -8.98 7.80 -0.97
C ASP A 66 -7.45 8.01 -0.96
N ILE A 67 -6.75 7.32 -0.06
CA ILE A 67 -5.30 7.47 0.16
C ILE A 67 -4.58 6.12 0.07
N PHE A 68 -3.50 6.04 -0.71
CA PHE A 68 -2.53 4.94 -0.65
C PHE A 68 -1.44 5.25 0.39
N LEU A 69 -1.22 4.36 1.35
CA LEU A 69 -0.21 4.54 2.40
C LEU A 69 0.96 3.55 2.28
N SER A 70 2.05 4.02 1.70
CA SER A 70 3.32 3.28 1.62
C SER A 70 4.09 3.35 2.94
N HIS A 71 4.59 2.20 3.42
CA HIS A 71 5.28 2.09 4.72
C HIS A 71 6.20 0.86 4.77
N SER A 72 7.10 0.82 5.76
CA SER A 72 7.82 -0.42 6.09
C SER A 72 6.94 -1.37 6.88
N HIS A 73 7.13 -2.68 6.70
CA HIS A 73 6.43 -3.69 7.51
C HIS A 73 6.60 -3.46 9.02
N LYS A 74 7.77 -2.95 9.45
CA LYS A 74 8.06 -2.62 10.85
C LYS A 74 7.26 -1.44 11.39
N ASP A 75 6.68 -0.63 10.50
CA ASP A 75 5.87 0.55 10.84
C ASP A 75 4.37 0.28 10.75
N LEU A 76 3.94 -0.97 10.53
CA LEU A 76 2.54 -1.34 10.29
C LEU A 76 1.58 -0.86 11.40
N GLU A 77 1.99 -0.94 12.67
CA GLU A 77 1.15 -0.45 13.77
C GLU A 77 0.90 1.06 13.64
N ARG A 78 1.95 1.84 13.39
CA ARG A 78 1.85 3.30 13.20
C ARG A 78 1.09 3.67 11.93
N ALA A 79 1.24 2.90 10.85
CA ALA A 79 0.46 3.08 9.63
C ALA A 79 -1.05 2.90 9.90
N ASN A 80 -1.42 1.87 10.68
CA ASN A 80 -2.81 1.64 11.09
C ASN A 80 -3.35 2.75 12.00
N GLU A 81 -2.53 3.27 12.92
CA GLU A 81 -2.91 4.42 13.75
C GLU A 81 -3.19 5.68 12.93
N LEU A 82 -2.32 5.98 11.96
CA LEU A 82 -2.53 7.10 11.04
C LEU A 82 -3.82 6.91 10.22
N ALA A 83 -4.05 5.71 9.68
CA ALA A 83 -5.28 5.41 8.96
C ALA A 83 -6.53 5.62 9.82
N GLY A 84 -6.49 5.16 11.09
CA GLY A 84 -7.58 5.39 12.04
C GLY A 84 -7.81 6.86 12.37
N TRP A 85 -6.73 7.63 12.53
CA TRP A 85 -6.81 9.07 12.75
C TRP A 85 -7.40 9.80 11.54
N ILE A 86 -6.96 9.45 10.33
CA ILE A 86 -7.51 10.01 9.08
C ILE A 86 -9.00 9.71 8.98
N LYS A 87 -9.41 8.46 9.24
CA LYS A 87 -10.81 8.06 9.21
C LYS A 87 -11.65 8.79 10.25
N ASN A 88 -11.15 8.95 11.48
CA ASN A 88 -11.88 9.66 12.55
C ASN A 88 -12.05 11.16 12.28
N ASN A 89 -11.07 11.81 11.65
CA ASN A 89 -11.10 13.27 11.47
C ASN A 89 -11.71 13.69 10.12
N PHE A 90 -11.60 12.86 9.09
CA PHE A 90 -11.94 13.22 7.72
C PHE A 90 -12.90 12.25 7.04
N ASN A 91 -13.19 11.10 7.66
CA ASN A 91 -13.96 10.00 7.09
C ASN A 91 -13.37 9.41 5.79
N LEU A 92 -12.08 9.64 5.53
CA LEU A 92 -11.37 9.10 4.36
C LEU A 92 -10.90 7.67 4.61
N ASP A 93 -10.94 6.85 3.56
CA ASP A 93 -10.48 5.47 3.53
C ASP A 93 -9.01 5.42 3.10
N VAL A 94 -8.18 4.74 3.89
CA VAL A 94 -6.74 4.59 3.64
C VAL A 94 -6.45 3.14 3.26
N PHE A 95 -5.85 2.93 2.10
CA PHE A 95 -5.37 1.63 1.67
C PHE A 95 -3.96 1.39 2.20
N ILE A 96 -3.77 0.22 2.82
CA ILE A 96 -2.49 -0.30 3.32
C ILE A 96 -2.38 -1.70 2.74
N ASP A 97 -1.50 -1.89 1.78
CA ASP A 97 -1.28 -3.15 1.06
C ASP A 97 -1.07 -4.33 2.04
N SER A 98 -0.20 -4.17 3.04
CA SER A 98 0.15 -5.19 4.03
C SER A 98 -0.98 -5.56 5.02
N ASN A 99 -2.10 -4.83 4.98
CA ASN A 99 -3.32 -5.22 5.67
C ASN A 99 -4.18 -6.20 4.87
N LEU A 100 -4.03 -6.21 3.55
CA LEU A 100 -5.02 -6.74 2.62
C LEU A 100 -4.45 -7.79 1.70
N TRP A 101 -3.34 -7.49 1.06
CA TRP A 101 -2.68 -8.42 0.19
C TRP A 101 -1.86 -9.36 1.05
N GLY A 102 -2.47 -10.54 1.28
CA GLY A 102 -1.78 -11.71 1.79
C GLY A 102 -0.58 -12.00 0.90
N GLU A 103 0.51 -12.44 1.50
CA GLU A 103 1.83 -12.46 0.87
C GLU A 103 1.78 -13.07 -0.52
N SER A 104 2.44 -12.42 -1.47
CA SER A 104 2.83 -13.04 -2.75
C SER A 104 3.35 -14.45 -2.54
N ASP A 105 4.01 -14.70 -1.41
CA ASP A 105 4.60 -15.98 -1.02
C ASP A 105 3.57 -17.10 -0.83
N LYS A 106 2.34 -16.79 -0.42
CA LYS A 106 1.25 -17.78 -0.38
C LYS A 106 0.80 -18.18 -1.78
N LEU A 107 0.59 -17.19 -2.65
CA LEU A 107 0.27 -17.45 -4.05
C LEU A 107 1.41 -18.21 -4.72
N LEU A 108 2.66 -17.84 -4.44
CA LEU A 108 3.85 -18.55 -4.90
C LEU A 108 3.84 -20.00 -4.41
N ARG A 109 3.53 -20.23 -3.13
CA ARG A 109 3.48 -21.57 -2.58
C ARG A 109 2.41 -22.43 -3.23
N GLU A 110 1.20 -21.89 -3.41
CA GLU A 110 0.12 -22.61 -4.08
C GLU A 110 0.48 -22.95 -5.53
N LEU A 111 1.06 -22.00 -6.27
CA LEU A 111 1.58 -22.24 -7.61
C LEU A 111 2.74 -23.24 -7.65
N ASP A 112 3.62 -23.17 -6.67
CA ASP A 112 4.78 -24.06 -6.57
C ASP A 112 4.33 -25.50 -6.30
N ASP A 113 3.35 -25.69 -5.40
CA ASP A 113 2.76 -26.98 -5.08
C ASP A 113 2.02 -27.58 -6.29
N GLU A 114 1.29 -26.75 -7.05
CA GLU A 114 0.46 -27.19 -8.18
C GLU A 114 1.28 -27.46 -9.46
N ILE A 115 2.28 -26.62 -9.77
CA ILE A 115 2.94 -26.61 -11.10
C ILE A 115 4.42 -26.97 -11.02
N CYS A 116 5.10 -26.52 -9.96
CA CYS A 116 6.55 -26.66 -9.83
C CYS A 116 6.95 -27.96 -9.14
N TYR A 117 6.07 -28.55 -8.32
CA TYR A 117 6.37 -29.74 -7.54
C TYR A 117 6.54 -30.99 -8.42
N GLN A 118 7.60 -31.74 -8.17
CA GLN A 118 7.95 -32.96 -8.89
C GLN A 118 7.74 -34.18 -7.99
N LYS A 119 6.67 -34.96 -8.23
CA LYS A 119 6.30 -36.12 -7.41
C LYS A 119 7.43 -37.15 -7.27
N ASN A 120 8.22 -37.37 -8.34
CA ASN A 120 9.28 -38.38 -8.37
C ASN A 120 10.46 -38.03 -7.44
N THR A 121 10.86 -36.75 -7.41
CA THR A 121 12.00 -36.28 -6.61
C THR A 121 11.58 -35.69 -5.28
N LYS A 122 10.29 -35.41 -5.09
CA LYS A 122 9.72 -34.68 -3.94
C LYS A 122 10.34 -33.28 -3.74
N THR A 123 10.72 -32.64 -4.84
CA THR A 123 11.34 -31.30 -4.87
C THR A 123 10.60 -30.38 -5.84
N TYR A 124 10.85 -29.08 -5.77
CA TYR A 124 10.36 -28.13 -6.77
C TYR A 124 11.34 -27.99 -7.93
N ASN A 125 10.82 -27.86 -9.14
CA ASN A 125 11.62 -27.53 -10.30
C ASN A 125 12.03 -26.04 -10.26
N TYR A 126 13.34 -25.79 -10.17
CA TYR A 126 13.91 -24.45 -10.07
C TYR A 126 13.47 -23.51 -11.21
N TYR A 127 13.47 -23.98 -12.46
CA TYR A 127 13.13 -23.16 -13.61
C TYR A 127 11.64 -22.80 -13.65
N LYS A 128 10.76 -23.76 -13.35
CA LYS A 128 9.32 -23.49 -13.21
C LYS A 128 9.05 -22.49 -12.10
N ARG A 129 9.74 -22.64 -10.96
CA ARG A 129 9.61 -21.72 -9.82
C ARG A 129 10.05 -20.31 -10.18
N ASN A 130 11.17 -20.13 -10.89
CA ASN A 130 11.58 -18.80 -11.36
C ASN A 130 10.54 -18.16 -12.31
N PHE A 131 9.93 -18.98 -13.17
CA PHE A 131 8.86 -18.54 -14.07
C PHE A 131 7.60 -18.11 -13.30
N THR A 132 7.04 -18.97 -12.43
CA THR A 132 5.86 -18.61 -11.60
C THR A 132 6.14 -17.42 -10.70
N THR A 133 7.36 -17.32 -10.16
CA THR A 133 7.78 -16.20 -9.31
C THR A 133 7.72 -14.86 -10.03
N SER A 134 8.21 -14.83 -11.25
CA SER A 134 8.19 -13.63 -12.08
C SER A 134 6.76 -13.16 -12.33
N HIS A 135 5.84 -14.09 -12.62
CA HIS A 135 4.42 -13.77 -12.83
C HIS A 135 3.73 -13.23 -11.58
N VAL A 136 3.92 -13.86 -10.41
CA VAL A 136 3.29 -13.38 -9.17
C VAL A 136 3.78 -11.99 -8.79
N HIS A 137 5.08 -11.72 -8.91
CA HIS A 137 5.60 -10.38 -8.61
C HIS A 137 5.11 -9.34 -9.62
N MET A 138 4.90 -9.70 -10.88
CA MET A 138 4.25 -8.81 -11.86
C MET A 138 2.78 -8.56 -11.55
N MET A 139 2.03 -9.57 -11.10
CA MET A 139 0.64 -9.39 -10.66
C MET A 139 0.56 -8.40 -9.48
N LEU A 140 1.40 -8.58 -8.47
CA LEU A 140 1.47 -7.67 -7.33
C LEU A 140 1.91 -6.26 -7.75
N SER A 141 2.93 -6.14 -8.61
CA SER A 141 3.40 -4.85 -9.11
C SER A 141 2.33 -4.10 -9.90
N ASN A 142 1.56 -4.80 -10.75
CA ASN A 142 0.46 -4.21 -11.50
C ASN A 142 -0.68 -3.78 -10.57
N SER A 143 -1.06 -4.62 -9.61
CA SER A 143 -2.09 -4.27 -8.64
C SER A 143 -1.69 -3.07 -7.77
N LEU A 144 -0.42 -2.97 -7.35
CA LEU A 144 0.14 -1.78 -6.68
C LEU A 144 -0.02 -0.54 -7.55
N ALA A 145 0.36 -0.61 -8.83
CA ALA A 145 0.23 0.51 -9.75
C ALA A 145 -1.22 0.96 -9.92
N GLU A 146 -2.16 0.01 -10.07
CA GLU A 146 -3.59 0.30 -10.16
C GLU A 146 -4.13 0.98 -8.88
N MET A 147 -3.74 0.50 -7.70
CA MET A 147 -4.17 1.11 -6.44
C MET A 147 -3.63 2.52 -6.27
N ILE A 148 -2.35 2.75 -6.60
CA ILE A 148 -1.75 4.09 -6.55
C ILE A 148 -2.48 5.03 -7.53
N ASP A 149 -2.75 4.57 -8.76
CA ASP A 149 -3.43 5.37 -9.77
C ASP A 149 -4.86 5.76 -9.36
N LYS A 150 -5.62 4.79 -8.83
CA LYS A 150 -7.02 4.94 -8.38
C LYS A 150 -7.15 5.82 -7.15
N THR A 151 -6.18 5.81 -6.23
CA THR A 151 -6.21 6.70 -5.07
C THR A 151 -5.96 8.14 -5.46
N GLU A 152 -6.61 9.07 -4.76
CA GLU A 152 -6.43 10.50 -4.98
C GLU A 152 -5.09 10.97 -4.43
N CYS A 153 -4.60 10.33 -3.36
CA CYS A 153 -3.41 10.77 -2.66
C CYS A 153 -2.50 9.59 -2.31
N LEU A 154 -1.20 9.74 -2.54
CA LEU A 154 -0.20 8.84 -1.94
C LEU A 154 0.45 9.50 -0.73
N MET A 155 0.63 8.74 0.36
CA MET A 155 1.41 9.12 1.52
C MET A 155 2.49 8.06 1.77
N PHE A 156 3.73 8.48 1.95
CA PHE A 156 4.85 7.60 2.29
C PHE A 156 5.35 7.86 3.70
N LEU A 157 5.50 6.80 4.49
CA LEU A 157 6.11 6.87 5.83
C LEU A 157 7.63 6.77 5.72
N GLU A 158 8.30 7.92 5.77
CA GLU A 158 9.76 8.00 5.72
C GLU A 158 10.35 7.81 7.12
N THR A 159 10.61 6.55 7.50
CA THR A 159 11.18 6.13 8.77
C THR A 159 12.57 5.51 8.58
N SER A 160 13.28 5.26 9.68
CA SER A 160 14.52 4.49 9.66
C SER A 160 14.35 3.02 9.24
N SER A 161 13.10 2.52 9.20
CA SER A 161 12.78 1.15 8.80
C SER A 161 12.38 1.05 7.32
N SER A 162 12.01 2.17 6.68
CA SER A 162 11.70 2.25 5.24
C SER A 162 12.87 2.84 4.43
N VAL A 163 13.65 3.74 5.03
CA VAL A 163 14.78 4.43 4.40
C VAL A 163 16.02 4.36 5.28
N SER A 164 17.13 3.97 4.66
CA SER A 164 18.49 4.09 5.19
C SER A 164 19.25 5.18 4.45
N ILE A 165 20.28 5.74 5.07
CA ILE A 165 21.15 6.77 4.46
C ILE A 165 22.56 6.20 4.35
N TYR A 166 23.12 6.22 3.14
CA TYR A 166 24.51 5.86 2.88
C TYR A 166 25.16 6.93 2.01
N ASN A 167 26.24 7.55 2.49
CA ASN A 167 26.91 8.67 1.79
C ASN A 167 25.94 9.75 1.28
N THR A 168 25.02 10.21 2.14
CA THR A 168 23.93 11.17 1.84
C THR A 168 22.83 10.68 0.89
N ILE A 169 22.95 9.47 0.34
CA ILE A 169 21.96 8.87 -0.55
C ILE A 169 20.94 8.08 0.27
N LYS A 170 19.65 8.42 0.09
CA LYS A 170 18.54 7.64 0.64
C LYS A 170 18.38 6.33 -0.12
N GLN A 171 18.27 5.22 0.60
CA GLN A 171 18.14 3.88 0.05
C GLN A 171 17.08 3.06 0.78
N THR A 172 16.47 2.09 0.09
CA THR A 172 15.61 1.08 0.72
C THR A 172 16.08 -0.33 0.38
N GLU A 173 15.87 -1.25 1.32
CA GLU A 173 16.06 -2.70 1.10
C GLU A 173 14.75 -3.38 0.68
N SER A 174 13.61 -2.67 0.80
CA SER A 174 12.31 -3.20 0.43
C SER A 174 12.07 -3.04 -1.08
N PRO A 175 11.89 -4.13 -1.84
CA PRO A 175 11.55 -4.04 -3.26
C PRO A 175 10.17 -3.37 -3.48
N TRP A 176 9.24 -3.55 -2.53
CA TRP A 176 7.89 -2.98 -2.64
C TRP A 176 7.89 -1.47 -2.45
N ILE A 177 8.60 -0.95 -1.43
CA ILE A 177 8.76 0.50 -1.24
C ILE A 177 9.47 1.12 -2.45
N TYR A 178 10.50 0.44 -2.98
CA TYR A 178 11.19 0.91 -4.18
C TYR A 178 10.21 1.03 -5.37
N ASN A 179 9.40 0.01 -5.61
CA ASN A 179 8.41 0.00 -6.68
C ASN A 179 7.33 1.06 -6.49
N GLU A 180 6.72 1.16 -5.30
CA GLU A 180 5.68 2.15 -4.98
C GLU A 180 6.18 3.59 -5.18
N LEU A 181 7.39 3.90 -4.71
CA LEU A 181 7.98 5.22 -4.88
C LEU A 181 8.34 5.51 -6.34
N PHE A 182 8.85 4.51 -7.07
CA PHE A 182 9.09 4.63 -8.50
C PHE A 182 7.78 4.87 -9.28
N LEU A 183 6.76 4.06 -9.06
CA LEU A 183 5.44 4.20 -9.67
C LEU A 183 4.82 5.56 -9.35
N SER A 184 4.90 6.00 -8.09
CA SER A 184 4.41 7.33 -7.70
C SER A 184 5.09 8.45 -8.49
N SER A 185 6.34 8.29 -8.93
CA SER A 185 7.06 9.31 -9.70
C SER A 185 6.64 9.40 -11.17
N ILE A 186 6.15 8.29 -11.75
CA ILE A 186 5.79 8.20 -13.18
C ILE A 186 4.28 8.25 -13.44
N ILE A 187 3.45 7.86 -12.47
CA ILE A 187 1.99 7.96 -12.56
C ILE A 187 1.63 9.45 -12.62
N ARG A 188 0.83 9.81 -13.64
CA ARG A 188 0.46 11.20 -13.92
C ARG A 188 -0.34 11.79 -12.76
N ILE A 189 -0.10 13.07 -12.50
CA ILE A 189 -0.99 13.88 -11.68
C ILE A 189 -2.11 14.35 -12.59
N ASP A 190 -3.34 14.02 -12.24
CA ASP A 190 -4.54 14.54 -12.91
C ASP A 190 -5.19 15.58 -12.02
N GLU A 191 -5.06 16.85 -12.41
CA GLU A 191 -5.65 17.98 -11.71
C GLU A 191 -7.19 18.03 -11.87
N ASN A 192 -7.75 17.26 -12.80
CA ASN A 192 -9.19 17.18 -13.09
C ASN A 192 -9.84 15.89 -12.57
N LEU A 193 -9.19 15.15 -11.67
CA LEU A 193 -9.64 13.84 -11.21
C LEU A 193 -11.08 13.87 -10.65
N ILE A 194 -12.05 13.29 -11.37
CA ILE A 194 -13.44 13.16 -10.91
C ILE A 194 -13.57 11.88 -10.08
N ARG A 195 -13.95 12.01 -8.80
CA ARG A 195 -14.09 10.90 -7.85
C ARG A 195 -15.18 9.91 -8.30
N SER A 196 -14.79 8.78 -8.90
CA SER A 196 -15.72 7.69 -9.26
C SER A 196 -15.58 6.47 -8.31
N LYS A 197 -16.67 5.68 -8.15
CA LYS A 197 -16.76 4.58 -7.18
C LYS A 197 -16.78 3.21 -7.88
N THR A 198 -15.85 2.31 -7.53
CA THR A 198 -15.88 0.88 -7.90
C THR A 198 -15.31 0.03 -6.75
N LYS A 199 -15.82 -1.20 -6.51
CA LYS A 199 -15.53 -2.07 -5.33
C LYS A 199 -15.32 -3.54 -5.73
N TYR A 200 -14.28 -4.26 -5.25
CA TYR A 200 -14.16 -5.75 -5.22
C TYR A 200 -13.01 -6.35 -4.31
N PHE A 201 -13.30 -7.38 -3.46
CA PHE A 201 -12.54 -8.60 -2.95
C PHE A 201 -11.15 -8.57 -2.21
N SER A 202 -10.43 -9.73 -2.02
CA SER A 202 -10.12 -10.69 -0.88
C SER A 202 -8.71 -10.73 -0.10
N ALA A 203 -8.53 -11.47 1.05
CA ALA A 203 -7.38 -11.47 2.04
C ALA A 203 -7.33 -12.66 3.08
N THR A 204 -6.12 -13.20 3.40
CA THR A 204 -5.81 -14.15 4.54
C THR A 204 -4.36 -14.00 5.13
N GLU A 205 -4.06 -14.65 6.28
CA GLU A 205 -2.96 -14.43 7.31
C GLU A 205 -1.44 -14.58 6.93
N ARG A 206 -0.49 -14.44 7.88
CA ARG A 206 0.92 -13.92 7.70
C ARG A 206 2.06 -14.90 8.05
N THR A 207 3.26 -14.81 7.41
CA THR A 207 4.56 -15.36 7.90
C THR A 207 5.84 -14.67 7.35
N LYS A 208 6.98 -14.80 8.04
CA LYS A 208 8.21 -13.99 7.81
C LYS A 208 9.11 -14.44 6.64
N ILE A 209 9.69 -13.46 5.92
CA ILE A 209 10.74 -13.64 4.89
C ILE A 209 12.13 -13.85 5.55
N ASN A 210 12.97 -14.67 4.91
CA ASN A 210 14.35 -14.96 5.33
C ASN A 210 15.33 -13.82 4.94
N GLU A 211 16.14 -13.31 5.87
CA GLU A 211 16.82 -11.99 5.81
C GLU A 211 18.32 -12.03 5.39
N ASP A 212 18.85 -13.15 4.90
CA ASP A 212 20.32 -13.32 4.77
C ASP A 212 20.98 -12.51 3.63
N VAL A 213 20.23 -12.08 2.60
CA VAL A 213 20.75 -11.28 1.46
C VAL A 213 20.03 -9.94 1.38
N LYS A 214 20.81 -8.85 1.32
CA LYS A 214 20.29 -7.47 1.30
C LYS A 214 20.54 -6.78 -0.03
N PHE A 215 19.47 -6.36 -0.69
CA PHE A 215 19.52 -5.44 -1.82
C PHE A 215 19.39 -4.01 -1.33
N LYS A 216 20.01 -3.04 -2.03
CA LYS A 216 19.87 -1.61 -1.71
C LYS A 216 19.55 -0.83 -2.96
N TYR A 217 18.38 -0.20 -2.97
CA TYR A 217 17.92 0.63 -4.08
C TYR A 217 18.04 2.11 -3.72
N LYS A 218 18.66 2.91 -4.60
CA LYS A 218 18.66 4.37 -4.46
C LYS A 218 17.25 4.92 -4.66
N LEU A 219 16.80 5.73 -3.71
CA LEU A 219 15.49 6.37 -3.76
C LEU A 219 15.58 7.76 -4.41
N LYS A 220 14.57 8.09 -5.21
CA LYS A 220 14.28 9.46 -5.67
C LYS A 220 12.93 9.84 -5.08
N ILE A 221 12.92 10.73 -4.09
CA ILE A 221 11.70 11.14 -3.36
C ILE A 221 11.53 12.67 -3.33
N ASP A 222 12.20 13.35 -4.24
CA ASP A 222 12.18 14.82 -4.34
C ASP A 222 10.81 15.31 -4.86
N HIS A 223 10.08 14.44 -5.56
CA HIS A 223 8.71 14.69 -6.03
C HIS A 223 7.65 14.55 -4.94
N LEU A 224 8.01 14.08 -3.73
CA LEU A 224 7.08 13.96 -2.61
C LEU A 224 7.13 15.19 -1.71
N ILE A 225 5.95 15.74 -1.39
CA ILE A 225 5.79 16.94 -0.56
C ILE A 225 5.92 16.57 0.93
N ASP A 226 6.73 17.32 1.68
CA ASP A 226 6.90 17.10 3.12
C ASP A 226 5.63 17.48 3.90
N LEU A 227 5.07 16.50 4.61
CA LEU A 227 3.95 16.64 5.53
C LEU A 227 4.46 16.48 6.98
N LYS A 228 4.54 17.60 7.70
CA LYS A 228 5.00 17.66 9.10
C LYS A 228 3.81 17.53 10.05
N GLY A 229 4.08 17.26 11.34
CA GLY A 229 3.02 17.14 12.36
C GLY A 229 2.13 18.39 12.46
N ARG A 230 2.71 19.59 12.34
CA ARG A 230 1.95 20.85 12.29
C ARG A 230 0.97 20.92 11.12
N ASP A 231 1.31 20.31 9.99
CA ASP A 231 0.48 20.33 8.78
C ASP A 231 -0.72 19.41 8.95
N LEU A 232 -0.55 18.26 9.61
CA LEU A 232 -1.65 17.38 10.01
C LEU A 232 -2.62 18.07 10.97
N ILE A 233 -2.09 18.85 11.93
CA ILE A 233 -2.89 19.62 12.88
C ILE A 233 -3.64 20.76 12.13
N GLU A 234 -2.95 21.50 11.26
CA GLU A 234 -3.56 22.58 10.47
C GLU A 234 -4.67 22.04 9.57
N TRP A 235 -4.44 20.91 8.88
CA TRP A 235 -5.43 20.23 8.05
C TRP A 235 -6.68 19.86 8.86
N LYS A 236 -6.51 19.23 10.02
CA LYS A 236 -7.60 18.86 10.93
C LYS A 236 -8.37 20.08 11.42
N ASN A 237 -7.69 21.15 11.82
CA ASN A 237 -8.35 22.33 12.38
C ASN A 237 -9.16 23.07 11.32
N LYS A 238 -8.57 23.33 10.14
CA LYS A 238 -9.27 23.97 9.02
C LYS A 238 -10.50 23.18 8.57
N TYR A 239 -10.38 21.87 8.44
CA TYR A 239 -11.53 21.04 8.05
C TYR A 239 -12.66 21.05 9.09
N LYS A 240 -12.33 21.19 10.39
CA LYS A 240 -13.33 21.31 11.46
C LYS A 240 -14.09 22.64 11.46
N GLU A 241 -13.44 23.72 11.02
CA GLU A 241 -14.05 25.05 10.93
C GLU A 241 -15.01 25.18 9.75
N LEU A 242 -14.84 24.35 8.73
CA LEU A 242 -15.72 24.31 7.56
C LEU A 242 -17.02 23.54 7.83
N ILE A 243 -18.07 23.91 7.11
CA ILE A 243 -19.32 23.15 7.09
C ILE A 243 -19.02 21.78 6.47
N ARG A 244 -19.08 20.74 7.30
CA ARG A 244 -18.85 19.35 6.85
C ARG A 244 -19.83 19.04 5.71
N ASN A 245 -19.30 18.46 4.63
CA ASN A 245 -19.99 18.05 3.39
C ASN A 245 -20.00 19.06 2.22
N GLU A 246 -19.52 20.30 2.39
CA GLU A 246 -19.37 21.24 1.26
C GLU A 246 -17.98 21.22 0.63
N VAL A 247 -16.96 20.86 1.41
CA VAL A 247 -15.56 20.83 0.97
C VAL A 247 -14.99 19.45 1.26
N HIS A 248 -14.29 18.85 0.29
CA HIS A 248 -13.65 17.57 0.52
C HIS A 248 -12.39 17.73 1.39
N PRO A 249 -12.13 16.83 2.35
CA PRO A 249 -11.00 16.99 3.25
C PRO A 249 -9.64 17.06 2.53
N LEU A 250 -9.43 16.30 1.45
CA LEU A 250 -8.17 16.34 0.70
C LEU A 250 -7.95 17.69 0.01
N ASP A 251 -9.01 18.36 -0.46
CA ASP A 251 -8.89 19.71 -1.05
C ASP A 251 -8.37 20.70 0.01
N VAL A 252 -8.79 20.57 1.27
CA VAL A 252 -8.27 21.38 2.38
C VAL A 252 -6.78 21.12 2.62
N LEU A 253 -6.34 19.86 2.53
CA LEU A 253 -4.93 19.50 2.63
C LEU A 253 -4.12 20.13 1.50
N TYR A 254 -4.61 20.03 0.26
CA TYR A 254 -3.96 20.57 -0.92
C TYR A 254 -3.86 22.10 -0.86
N ASN A 255 -4.94 22.79 -0.52
CA ASN A 255 -4.95 24.24 -0.32
C ASN A 255 -4.00 24.68 0.79
N THR A 256 -3.80 23.85 1.81
CA THR A 256 -2.90 24.17 2.91
C THR A 256 -1.42 23.95 2.57
N LYS A 257 -1.10 23.02 1.66
CA LYS A 257 0.28 22.56 1.43
C LYS A 257 0.84 22.78 0.05
N ILE A 258 0.00 22.82 -0.98
CA ILE A 258 0.38 22.95 -2.38
C ILE A 258 0.21 24.41 -2.81
N TYR A 259 -0.94 25.02 -2.50
CA TYR A 259 -1.31 26.36 -2.95
C TYR A 259 -0.90 27.52 -2.01
N LYS A 260 0.05 27.29 -1.09
CA LYS A 260 0.63 28.35 -0.23
C LYS A 260 1.69 29.22 -0.94
N ILE A 261 1.61 29.37 -2.26
CA ILE A 261 2.54 30.18 -3.07
C ILE A 261 1.91 31.54 -3.34
#